data_AF-A0A2E7MFB7-F1
#
_entry.id   AF-A0A2E7MFB7-F1
#
_cell.length_a   1.000
_cell.length_b   1.000
_cell.length_c   1.000
_cell.angle_alpha   90.00
_cell.angle_beta   90.00
_cell.angle_gamma   90.00
#
_symmetry.space_group_name_H-M   'P 1'
#
loop_
_entity.id
_entity.type
_entity.pdbx_description
1 polymer ?
#
loop_
_entity_poly.entity_id
_entity_poly.type
_entity_poly.pdbx_seq_one_letter_code
_entity_poly.pdbx_strand_id
1 'polypeptide(L)'
;DTGDDDTGDDDTADSLVYTFVLEDSWGDGWDGSSLTVMDGSGNLVAYGLTVELGATEQFDVVTPDCITVTYDPGGSWLDETSYEVYDQNGVLLFSDGVDAPYIPETAGYDNCPSPAWACGSGEVADCTGTCVPVSELSRLEDDTCDFDVDGVHFACEQYNWDGGDCLTGAPPCSGNEVTDCDGNCAGPAPLGYSACHSAFSCPLWNFDAGACPSFCSFHCGDGNNSGSVDIADRTLLGVYLTDGDVPTDPCEFWALDVDGDGSLAPVDQLLLVTHVLDSTVALNCAEEDPRSSIDLVVGPPVGGGSLLDP
;
A
#
# COMPACT_ATOMS: atom_id res chain seq x y z
N ASP A 1 -3.97 -12.49 -55.62
CA ASP A 1 -4.54 -12.65 -54.28
C ASP A 1 -4.18 -14.05 -53.82
N THR A 2 -2.96 -14.18 -53.31
CA THR A 2 -2.38 -15.41 -52.78
C THR A 2 -1.30 -14.96 -51.82
N GLY A 3 -1.62 -15.00 -50.53
CA GLY A 3 -0.74 -14.68 -49.43
C GLY A 3 -1.26 -15.41 -48.20
N ASP A 4 -1.15 -16.72 -48.28
CA ASP A 4 -1.19 -17.65 -47.16
C ASP A 4 0.28 -17.90 -46.80
N ASP A 5 0.71 -17.55 -45.59
CA ASP A 5 1.57 -18.43 -44.78
C ASP A 5 1.73 -17.87 -43.37
N ASP A 6 1.37 -18.72 -42.41
CA ASP A 6 1.49 -18.58 -40.97
C ASP A 6 2.90 -18.13 -40.55
N THR A 7 3.02 -16.97 -39.92
CA THR A 7 4.10 -16.75 -38.95
C THR A 7 3.53 -16.98 -37.56
N GLY A 8 3.61 -18.26 -37.17
CA GLY A 8 3.62 -18.78 -35.81
C GLY A 8 3.28 -17.76 -34.72
N ASP A 9 2.00 -17.76 -34.37
CA ASP A 9 1.56 -17.66 -32.99
C ASP A 9 2.12 -18.90 -32.25
N ASP A 10 3.42 -18.86 -31.92
CA ASP A 10 4.05 -19.85 -31.04
C ASP A 10 3.89 -19.37 -29.62
N ASP A 11 2.66 -19.60 -29.14
CA ASP A 11 2.22 -19.50 -27.76
C ASP A 11 2.83 -20.67 -26.95
N THR A 12 4.15 -20.83 -27.01
CA THR A 12 4.91 -21.55 -25.98
C THR A 12 5.61 -20.51 -25.15
N ALA A 13 5.10 -20.25 -23.95
CA ALA A 13 5.84 -19.53 -22.92
C ALA A 13 7.26 -20.13 -22.85
N ASP A 14 8.27 -19.30 -23.11
CA ASP A 14 9.67 -19.69 -22.91
C ASP A 14 9.82 -20.18 -21.46
N SER A 15 10.10 -21.46 -21.26
CA SER A 15 10.32 -22.01 -19.93
C SER A 15 11.71 -21.62 -19.44
N LEU A 16 11.79 -20.91 -18.33
CA LEU A 16 13.06 -20.58 -17.67
C LEU A 16 13.55 -21.77 -16.85
N VAL A 17 14.87 -21.92 -16.77
CA VAL A 17 15.52 -22.94 -15.93
C VAL A 17 16.42 -22.25 -14.92
N TYR A 18 16.16 -22.49 -13.64
CA TYR A 18 16.97 -22.02 -12.53
C TYR A 18 17.74 -23.17 -11.92
N THR A 19 19.06 -23.02 -11.80
CA THR A 19 19.93 -24.02 -11.20
C THR A 19 20.30 -23.59 -9.79
N PHE A 20 19.95 -24.40 -8.80
CA PHE A 20 20.31 -24.22 -7.40
C PHE A 20 21.51 -25.10 -7.07
N VAL A 21 22.54 -24.52 -6.46
CA VAL A 21 23.69 -25.24 -5.91
C VAL A 21 23.67 -25.02 -4.40
N LEU A 22 23.43 -26.07 -3.64
CA LEU A 22 23.41 -26.04 -2.18
C LEU A 22 24.70 -26.68 -1.67
N GLU A 23 25.30 -26.06 -0.67
CA GLU A 23 26.57 -26.47 -0.07
C GLU A 23 26.39 -26.70 1.43
N ASP A 24 27.10 -27.70 1.93
CA ASP A 24 27.22 -28.10 3.33
C ASP A 24 28.69 -28.38 3.64
N SER A 25 29.29 -27.55 4.49
CA SER A 25 30.72 -27.65 4.78
C SER A 25 31.14 -28.89 5.58
N TRP A 26 30.21 -29.58 6.26
CA TRP A 26 30.47 -30.77 7.08
C TRP A 26 30.01 -32.07 6.42
N GLY A 27 29.03 -31.95 5.53
CA GLY A 27 28.58 -33.01 4.63
C GLY A 27 27.70 -34.05 5.31
N ASP A 28 27.09 -33.71 6.44
CA ASP A 28 26.07 -34.49 7.15
C ASP A 28 24.63 -34.10 6.79
N GLY A 29 24.48 -33.12 5.90
CA GLY A 29 23.22 -32.58 5.40
C GLY A 29 22.81 -31.31 6.14
N TRP A 30 21.81 -30.61 5.61
CA TRP A 30 21.30 -29.36 6.20
C TRP A 30 20.44 -29.55 7.45
N ASP A 31 20.40 -30.77 8.01
CA ASP A 31 19.81 -31.08 9.31
C ASP A 31 18.34 -30.66 9.52
N GLY A 32 17.58 -30.52 8.42
CA GLY A 32 16.18 -30.09 8.44
C GLY A 32 15.93 -28.69 7.89
N SER A 33 16.99 -27.94 7.55
CA SER A 33 16.86 -26.71 6.77
C SER A 33 16.61 -27.01 5.30
N SER A 34 15.86 -26.15 4.62
CA SER A 34 15.54 -26.33 3.20
C SER A 34 15.15 -25.04 2.50
N LEU A 35 15.08 -25.06 1.17
CA LEU A 35 14.54 -23.99 0.35
C LEU A 35 13.13 -24.33 -0.14
N THR A 36 12.29 -23.30 -0.17
CA THR A 36 11.00 -23.28 -0.86
C THR A 36 11.07 -22.29 -2.01
N VAL A 37 10.50 -22.65 -3.16
CA VAL A 37 10.51 -21.82 -4.36
C VAL A 37 9.08 -21.62 -4.86
N MET A 38 8.70 -20.35 -5.03
CA MET A 38 7.43 -19.95 -5.63
C MET A 38 7.68 -19.29 -6.98
N ASP A 39 6.73 -19.39 -7.91
CA ASP A 39 6.75 -18.58 -9.14
C ASP A 39 6.30 -17.13 -8.87
N GLY A 40 6.45 -16.26 -9.87
CA GLY A 40 6.02 -14.87 -9.83
C GLY A 40 4.51 -14.66 -9.65
N SER A 41 3.72 -15.71 -9.83
CA SER A 41 2.27 -15.73 -9.60
C SER A 41 1.90 -16.22 -8.19
N GLY A 42 2.89 -16.54 -7.35
CA GLY A 42 2.72 -17.04 -5.99
C GLY A 42 2.37 -18.54 -5.90
N ASN A 43 2.51 -19.31 -6.98
CA ASN A 43 2.33 -20.75 -6.94
C ASN A 43 3.62 -21.44 -6.51
N LEU A 44 3.49 -22.53 -5.76
CA LEU A 44 4.63 -23.35 -5.35
C LEU A 44 5.20 -24.13 -6.55
N VAL A 45 6.49 -23.92 -6.85
CA VAL A 45 7.21 -24.62 -7.94
C VAL A 45 8.25 -25.61 -7.43
N ALA A 46 8.84 -25.38 -6.27
CA ALA A 46 9.67 -26.37 -5.58
C ALA A 46 9.56 -26.24 -4.06
N TYR A 47 9.75 -27.34 -3.34
CA TYR A 47 9.64 -27.37 -1.89
C TYR A 47 10.62 -28.37 -1.30
N GLY A 48 11.27 -27.99 -0.20
CA GLY A 48 12.15 -28.86 0.55
C GLY A 48 13.49 -29.14 -0.15
N LEU A 49 14.00 -28.21 -0.96
CA LEU A 49 15.33 -28.38 -1.56
C LEU A 49 16.37 -28.31 -0.44
N THR A 50 17.20 -29.35 -0.31
CA THR A 50 18.10 -29.51 0.84
C THR A 50 19.27 -30.40 0.44
N VAL A 51 20.34 -30.37 1.23
CA VAL A 51 21.42 -31.37 1.15
C VAL A 51 21.08 -32.49 2.13
N GLU A 52 20.80 -33.70 1.63
CA GLU A 52 20.49 -34.84 2.51
C GLU A 52 21.77 -35.47 3.11
N LEU A 53 22.86 -35.49 2.35
CA LEU A 53 24.17 -36.01 2.76
C LEU A 53 25.25 -35.58 1.76
N GLY A 54 26.45 -35.29 2.24
CA GLY A 54 27.58 -34.87 1.41
C GLY A 54 27.68 -33.35 1.30
N ALA A 55 28.72 -32.86 0.65
CA ALA A 55 29.07 -31.43 0.73
C ALA A 55 28.28 -30.54 -0.23
N THR A 56 27.68 -31.09 -1.29
CA THR A 56 27.04 -30.30 -2.34
C THR A 56 25.87 -31.07 -2.96
N GLU A 57 24.76 -30.38 -3.19
CA GLU A 57 23.57 -30.89 -3.91
C GLU A 57 23.12 -29.86 -4.96
N GLN A 58 22.59 -30.31 -6.10
CA GLN A 58 22.15 -29.43 -7.18
C GLN A 58 20.72 -29.75 -7.61
N PHE A 59 19.90 -28.71 -7.82
CA PHE A 59 18.51 -28.83 -8.28
C PHE A 59 18.23 -27.91 -9.46
N ASP A 60 17.42 -28.38 -10.41
CA ASP A 60 16.89 -27.55 -11.49
C ASP A 60 15.39 -27.30 -11.24
N VAL A 61 14.99 -26.03 -11.22
CA VAL A 61 13.59 -25.60 -11.13
C VAL A 61 13.20 -24.98 -12.46
N VAL A 62 12.14 -25.51 -13.07
CA VAL A 62 11.63 -25.05 -14.37
C VAL A 62 10.28 -24.37 -14.16
N THR A 63 10.18 -23.13 -14.62
CA THR A 63 8.96 -22.32 -14.52
C THR A 63 8.91 -21.35 -15.70
N PRO A 64 7.72 -21.05 -16.26
CA PRO A 64 7.61 -19.99 -17.28
C PRO A 64 7.83 -18.59 -16.70
N ASP A 65 7.77 -18.45 -15.38
CA ASP A 65 7.80 -17.18 -14.66
C ASP A 65 9.05 -17.05 -13.79
N CYS A 66 9.29 -15.83 -13.27
CA CYS A 66 10.30 -15.56 -12.26
C CYS A 66 10.11 -16.42 -11.01
N ILE A 67 11.15 -16.55 -10.17
CA ILE A 67 11.05 -17.27 -8.90
C ILE A 67 11.26 -16.37 -7.69
N THR A 68 10.64 -16.74 -6.57
CA THR A 68 10.99 -16.31 -5.21
C THR A 68 11.53 -17.49 -4.43
N VAL A 69 12.71 -17.35 -3.81
CA VAL A 69 13.31 -18.37 -2.94
C VAL A 69 13.12 -17.96 -1.48
N THR A 70 12.74 -18.92 -0.64
CA THR A 70 12.62 -18.77 0.81
C THR A 70 13.43 -19.84 1.50
N TYR A 71 14.37 -19.44 2.36
CA TYR A 71 15.10 -20.33 3.25
C TYR A 71 14.29 -20.62 4.52
N ASP A 72 14.04 -21.90 4.79
CA ASP A 72 13.40 -22.40 6.01
C ASP A 72 14.48 -22.96 6.96
N PRO A 73 14.82 -22.25 8.06
CA PRO A 73 15.85 -22.64 9.02
C PRO A 73 15.35 -23.73 10.00
N GLY A 74 14.82 -24.83 9.47
CA GLY A 74 14.29 -25.94 10.25
C GLY A 74 15.34 -26.79 10.97
N GLY A 75 16.62 -26.65 10.59
CA GLY A 75 17.73 -27.48 11.06
C GLY A 75 18.62 -26.86 12.14
N SER A 76 19.65 -27.61 12.53
CA SER A 76 20.76 -27.12 13.35
C SER A 76 21.94 -26.73 12.46
N TRP A 77 22.91 -25.99 13.01
CA TRP A 77 24.15 -25.64 12.29
C TRP A 77 23.87 -24.86 10.99
N LEU A 78 23.12 -23.76 11.07
CA LEU A 78 22.85 -22.93 9.89
C LEU A 78 24.14 -22.32 9.30
N ASP A 79 25.15 -22.11 10.16
CA ASP A 79 26.47 -21.56 9.84
C ASP A 79 27.37 -22.49 8.99
N GLU A 80 26.86 -23.61 8.47
CA GLU A 80 27.58 -24.48 7.52
C GLU A 80 26.84 -24.64 6.20
N THR A 81 25.65 -24.04 6.09
CA THR A 81 24.77 -24.14 4.92
C THR A 81 24.85 -22.87 4.08
N SER A 82 24.93 -23.03 2.76
CA SER A 82 24.86 -21.91 1.81
C SER A 82 24.29 -22.36 0.48
N TYR A 83 23.68 -21.45 -0.27
CA TYR A 83 23.16 -21.76 -1.60
C TYR A 83 23.47 -20.67 -2.60
N GLU A 84 23.56 -21.07 -3.86
CA GLU A 84 23.70 -20.23 -5.03
C GLU A 84 22.58 -20.56 -6.03
N VAL A 85 22.08 -19.55 -6.72
CA VAL A 85 21.05 -19.69 -7.76
C VAL A 85 21.58 -19.11 -9.06
N TYR A 86 21.51 -19.89 -10.14
CA TYR A 86 21.97 -19.53 -11.47
C TYR A 86 20.82 -19.52 -12.48
N ASP A 87 20.93 -18.66 -13.49
CA ASP A 87 20.03 -18.67 -14.64
C ASP A 87 20.35 -19.82 -15.62
N GLN A 88 19.52 -19.96 -16.66
CA GLN A 88 19.69 -20.94 -17.73
C GLN A 88 20.98 -20.78 -18.56
N ASN A 89 21.65 -19.63 -18.45
CA ASN A 89 22.93 -19.35 -19.11
C ASN A 89 24.12 -19.61 -18.18
N GLY A 90 23.90 -20.01 -16.93
CA GLY A 90 24.92 -20.22 -15.92
C GLY A 90 25.44 -18.93 -15.28
N VAL A 91 24.68 -17.84 -15.34
CA VAL A 91 24.98 -16.58 -14.62
C VAL A 91 24.47 -16.70 -13.19
N LEU A 92 25.34 -16.41 -12.21
CA LEU A 92 24.96 -16.35 -10.80
C LEU A 92 23.98 -15.20 -10.58
N LEU A 93 22.78 -15.52 -10.12
CA LEU A 93 21.71 -14.57 -9.79
C LEU A 93 21.74 -14.19 -8.32
N PHE A 94 21.96 -15.18 -7.45
CA PHE A 94 21.82 -14.99 -6.01
C PHE A 94 22.71 -15.96 -5.22
N SER A 95 23.14 -15.56 -4.03
CA SER A 95 23.82 -16.43 -3.07
C SER A 95 23.55 -16.00 -1.61
N ASP A 96 23.24 -16.93 -0.71
CA ASP A 96 23.14 -16.68 0.75
C ASP A 96 23.77 -17.81 1.60
N GLY A 97 23.99 -17.55 2.89
CA GLY A 97 24.62 -18.45 3.86
C GLY A 97 25.88 -17.87 4.51
N VAL A 98 26.86 -18.72 4.81
CA VAL A 98 27.99 -18.40 5.70
C VAL A 98 28.96 -17.29 5.26
N ASP A 99 28.82 -16.77 4.03
CA ASP A 99 29.67 -15.71 3.49
C ASP A 99 28.89 -14.61 2.75
N ALA A 100 27.55 -14.58 2.88
CA ALA A 100 26.69 -13.56 2.27
C ALA A 100 26.16 -12.58 3.33
N PRO A 101 25.86 -11.32 2.96
CA PRO A 101 25.10 -10.45 3.85
C PRO A 101 23.74 -11.09 4.08
N TYR A 102 23.50 -11.60 5.29
CA TYR A 102 22.17 -12.04 5.72
C TYR A 102 21.16 -10.92 5.47
N ILE A 103 20.39 -11.05 4.40
CA ILE A 103 19.19 -10.29 4.12
C ILE A 103 18.03 -11.26 4.36
N PRO A 104 17.06 -10.96 5.23
CA PRO A 104 15.87 -11.79 5.35
C PRO A 104 15.18 -11.82 3.97
N GLU A 105 15.24 -12.98 3.34
CA GLU A 105 15.35 -13.06 1.89
C GLU A 105 13.99 -13.27 1.19
N THR A 106 13.70 -12.35 0.28
CA THR A 106 12.97 -12.61 -0.97
C THR A 106 14.03 -12.58 -2.07
N ALA A 107 14.61 -13.71 -2.46
CA ALA A 107 15.39 -13.76 -3.71
C ALA A 107 14.41 -13.89 -4.87
N GLY A 108 13.94 -12.73 -5.34
CA GLY A 108 13.22 -12.57 -6.59
C GLY A 108 14.19 -12.24 -7.71
N TYR A 109 14.29 -13.07 -8.76
CA TYR A 109 14.90 -12.61 -10.01
C TYR A 109 14.28 -13.21 -11.29
N ASP A 110 13.59 -12.30 -11.99
CA ASP A 110 13.60 -11.97 -13.42
C ASP A 110 12.87 -12.77 -14.50
N ASN A 111 11.55 -12.63 -14.39
CA ASN A 111 10.72 -12.02 -15.44
C ASN A 111 9.46 -11.35 -14.82
N CYS A 112 9.57 -10.88 -13.58
CA CYS A 112 8.51 -10.13 -12.92
C CYS A 112 8.78 -8.63 -13.12
N PRO A 113 7.80 -7.83 -13.57
CA PRO A 113 8.03 -6.45 -13.94
C PRO A 113 8.32 -5.57 -12.71
N SER A 114 9.59 -5.45 -12.32
CA SER A 114 10.17 -4.31 -11.58
C SER A 114 11.72 -4.33 -11.72
N PRO A 115 12.43 -3.19 -11.69
CA PRO A 115 13.36 -2.91 -12.79
C PRO A 115 14.87 -3.03 -12.52
N ALA A 116 15.32 -3.58 -11.40
CA ALA A 116 16.68 -3.39 -10.84
C ALA A 116 17.90 -3.86 -11.67
N TRP A 117 17.73 -4.41 -12.87
CA TRP A 117 18.78 -5.10 -13.62
C TRP A 117 19.14 -4.56 -14.99
N ALA A 118 18.47 -3.50 -15.43
CA ALA A 118 18.88 -2.77 -16.63
C ALA A 118 20.14 -1.91 -16.42
N CYS A 119 20.72 -1.92 -15.21
CA CYS A 119 21.65 -0.89 -14.75
C CYS A 119 23.10 -1.37 -14.65
N GLY A 120 24.04 -0.45 -14.90
CA GLY A 120 25.46 -0.76 -14.85
C GLY A 120 25.99 -0.95 -13.43
N SER A 121 27.27 -1.33 -13.31
CA SER A 121 27.92 -1.43 -12.00
C SER A 121 27.85 -0.10 -11.23
N GLY A 122 27.25 -0.10 -10.04
CA GLY A 122 27.09 1.10 -9.20
C GLY A 122 25.78 1.87 -9.42
N GLU A 123 24.84 1.27 -10.13
CA GLU A 123 23.49 1.79 -10.33
C GLU A 123 22.45 0.76 -9.87
N VAL A 124 21.26 1.24 -9.54
CA VAL A 124 20.08 0.47 -9.21
C VAL A 124 18.92 1.07 -10.00
N ALA A 125 17.95 0.27 -10.44
CA ALA A 125 16.80 0.84 -11.11
C ALA A 125 15.72 1.25 -10.12
N ASP A 126 15.16 2.42 -10.34
CA ASP A 126 13.99 2.90 -9.65
C ASP A 126 12.72 2.12 -10.08
N CYS A 127 11.58 2.44 -9.49
CA CYS A 127 10.27 1.82 -9.74
C CYS A 127 9.76 1.97 -11.20
N THR A 128 10.29 2.92 -11.98
CA THR A 128 9.92 3.11 -13.39
C THR A 128 10.79 2.35 -14.38
N GLY A 129 11.94 1.84 -13.94
CA GLY A 129 12.96 1.28 -14.84
C GLY A 129 14.09 2.21 -15.16
N THR A 130 14.17 3.36 -14.51
CA THR A 130 15.27 4.30 -14.68
C THR A 130 16.44 3.91 -13.80
N CYS A 131 17.63 3.77 -14.39
CA CYS A 131 18.85 3.50 -13.66
C CYS A 131 19.35 4.76 -12.94
N VAL A 132 19.43 4.68 -11.62
CA VAL A 132 19.92 5.73 -10.74
C VAL A 132 21.17 5.24 -9.99
N PRO A 133 22.12 6.13 -9.62
CA PRO A 133 23.28 5.72 -8.84
C PRO A 133 22.89 5.08 -7.50
N VAL A 134 23.64 4.09 -7.02
CA VAL A 134 23.40 3.48 -5.70
C VAL A 134 23.46 4.47 -4.53
N SER A 135 24.01 5.68 -4.74
CA SER A 135 23.95 6.76 -3.76
C SER A 135 22.53 7.27 -3.51
N GLU A 136 21.61 7.12 -4.47
CA GLU A 136 20.21 7.53 -4.32
C GLU A 136 19.45 6.61 -3.35
N LEU A 137 19.96 5.41 -3.03
CA LEU A 137 19.39 4.56 -1.98
C LEU A 137 19.37 5.24 -0.60
N SER A 138 20.11 6.35 -0.42
CA SER A 138 20.03 7.15 0.81
C SER A 138 18.68 7.85 1.01
N ARG A 139 17.81 7.83 0.00
CA ARG A 139 16.50 8.45 0.04
C ARG A 139 15.39 7.49 0.49
N LEU A 140 15.68 6.19 0.49
CA LEU A 140 14.85 5.21 1.19
C LEU A 140 14.86 5.49 2.69
N GLU A 141 13.71 5.47 3.35
CA GLU A 141 13.56 5.71 4.79
C GLU A 141 14.12 7.08 5.24
N ASP A 142 13.97 8.12 4.40
CA ASP A 142 14.42 9.48 4.68
C ASP A 142 13.31 10.43 5.21
N ASP A 143 12.15 9.87 5.57
CA ASP A 143 10.91 10.56 5.96
C ASP A 143 10.27 11.38 4.80
N THR A 144 10.71 11.20 3.55
CA THR A 144 10.16 11.83 2.34
C THR A 144 9.69 10.75 1.38
N CYS A 145 8.57 10.96 0.69
CA CYS A 145 8.11 10.04 -0.34
C CYS A 145 8.68 10.41 -1.73
N ASP A 146 9.51 9.53 -2.30
CA ASP A 146 10.18 9.68 -3.59
C ASP A 146 9.35 9.14 -4.76
N PHE A 147 8.38 9.95 -5.17
CA PHE A 147 7.56 9.76 -6.36
C PHE A 147 8.09 10.61 -7.53
N ASP A 148 9.13 10.15 -8.22
CA ASP A 148 9.80 10.85 -9.33
C ASP A 148 10.48 12.18 -8.94
N VAL A 149 10.98 12.31 -7.71
CA VAL A 149 11.70 13.52 -7.27
C VAL A 149 13.09 13.52 -7.91
N ASP A 150 13.40 14.56 -8.68
CA ASP A 150 14.66 14.68 -9.45
C ASP A 150 14.94 13.50 -10.41
N GLY A 151 13.88 12.78 -10.82
CA GLY A 151 13.99 11.62 -11.71
C GLY A 151 14.35 10.30 -11.00
N VAL A 152 14.10 10.23 -9.68
CA VAL A 152 14.22 9.02 -8.85
C VAL A 152 12.83 8.63 -8.34
N HIS A 153 12.44 7.38 -8.54
CA HIS A 153 11.15 6.83 -8.06
C HIS A 153 11.34 5.59 -7.18
N PHE A 154 11.24 5.73 -5.85
CA PHE A 154 11.30 4.59 -4.92
C PHE A 154 9.95 4.24 -4.26
N ALA A 155 8.91 4.98 -4.58
CA ALA A 155 7.54 4.74 -4.11
C ALA A 155 6.83 3.54 -4.81
N CYS A 156 7.33 2.32 -4.64
CA CYS A 156 6.66 1.09 -5.09
C CYS A 156 6.95 -0.09 -4.14
N GLU A 157 6.16 -1.16 -4.27
CA GLU A 157 6.25 -2.36 -3.44
C GLU A 157 7.67 -2.96 -3.38
N GLN A 158 8.42 -2.91 -4.49
CA GLN A 158 9.81 -3.38 -4.57
C GLN A 158 10.72 -2.72 -3.52
N TYR A 159 10.51 -1.45 -3.23
CA TYR A 159 11.28 -0.66 -2.26
C TYR A 159 10.52 -0.47 -0.95
N ASN A 160 9.56 -1.35 -0.66
CA ASN A 160 8.66 -1.23 0.49
C ASN A 160 7.96 0.13 0.55
N TRP A 161 7.59 0.67 -0.63
CA TRP A 161 7.03 2.02 -0.75
C TRP A 161 7.96 3.05 -0.10
N ASP A 162 9.17 3.16 -0.64
CA ASP A 162 10.20 4.07 -0.16
C ASP A 162 10.59 3.83 1.31
N GLY A 163 10.83 2.56 1.68
CA GLY A 163 11.14 2.19 3.06
C GLY A 163 9.96 2.34 4.03
N GLY A 164 8.76 2.60 3.51
CA GLY A 164 7.57 2.89 4.30
C GLY A 164 7.27 4.39 4.40
N ASP A 165 8.09 5.25 3.78
CA ASP A 165 7.83 6.70 3.71
C ASP A 165 6.66 7.02 2.78
N CYS A 166 6.38 6.14 1.82
CA CYS A 166 5.17 6.17 1.01
C CYS A 166 4.15 5.14 1.52
N LEU A 167 2.88 5.52 1.63
CA LEU A 167 1.83 4.56 2.02
C LEU A 167 1.40 3.68 0.84
N THR A 168 1.16 2.41 1.13
CA THR A 168 0.78 1.37 0.16
C THR A 168 -0.52 1.74 -0.58
N GLY A 169 -0.46 1.88 -1.92
CA GLY A 169 -1.65 1.89 -2.77
C GLY A 169 -2.21 3.25 -3.22
N ALA A 170 -1.44 4.34 -3.17
CA ALA A 170 -1.83 5.61 -3.81
C ALA A 170 -1.51 5.61 -5.34
N PRO A 171 -2.49 5.81 -6.25
CA PRO A 171 -2.27 6.08 -7.68
C PRO A 171 -1.58 7.44 -7.93
N PRO A 172 -1.06 7.72 -9.15
CA PRO A 172 0.06 8.65 -9.32
C PRO A 172 -0.39 10.11 -9.34
N CYS A 173 -0.11 10.83 -8.27
CA CYS A 173 -0.11 12.27 -8.27
C CYS A 173 1.28 12.77 -8.70
N SER A 174 1.34 13.83 -9.50
CA SER A 174 2.62 14.31 -10.05
C SER A 174 3.35 15.18 -9.03
N GLY A 175 4.65 14.92 -8.80
CA GLY A 175 5.47 15.72 -7.89
C GLY A 175 5.28 15.33 -6.43
N ASN A 176 5.17 16.30 -5.53
CA ASN A 176 5.02 16.08 -4.08
C ASN A 176 3.56 15.94 -3.62
N GLU A 177 2.64 15.72 -4.56
CA GLU A 177 1.22 15.52 -4.28
C GLU A 177 0.96 14.05 -4.00
N VAL A 178 0.04 13.76 -3.09
CA VAL A 178 -0.42 12.39 -2.80
C VAL A 178 -1.94 12.31 -2.99
N THR A 179 -2.46 11.12 -3.27
CA THR A 179 -3.89 10.91 -3.48
C THR A 179 -4.65 11.02 -2.17
N ASP A 180 -5.59 11.95 -2.05
CA ASP A 180 -6.48 12.09 -0.90
C ASP A 180 -7.47 10.91 -0.78
N CYS A 181 -8.28 10.94 0.27
CA CYS A 181 -9.30 9.93 0.56
C CYS A 181 -10.39 9.82 -0.52
N ASP A 182 -10.55 10.85 -1.36
CA ASP A 182 -11.52 10.91 -2.45
C ASP A 182 -10.92 10.51 -3.81
N GLY A 183 -9.63 10.19 -3.87
CA GLY A 183 -8.94 9.82 -5.10
C GLY A 183 -8.37 11.01 -5.89
N ASN A 184 -8.38 12.23 -5.34
CA ASN A 184 -7.81 13.42 -5.98
C ASN A 184 -6.38 13.70 -5.52
N CYS A 185 -5.62 14.44 -6.29
CA CYS A 185 -4.28 14.87 -5.89
C CYS A 185 -4.34 16.06 -4.95
N ALA A 186 -3.73 15.91 -3.77
CA ALA A 186 -3.61 16.93 -2.76
C ALA A 186 -2.12 17.22 -2.49
N GLY A 187 -1.82 18.50 -2.23
CA GLY A 187 -0.47 19.01 -1.90
C GLY A 187 0.18 18.25 -0.74
N PRO A 188 1.51 18.42 -0.52
CA PRO A 188 2.31 17.55 0.32
C PRO A 188 1.59 17.33 1.64
N ALA A 189 1.11 16.10 1.83
CA ALA A 189 0.43 15.72 3.05
C ALA A 189 1.44 15.91 4.16
N PRO A 190 1.21 16.84 5.11
CA PRO A 190 2.00 16.90 6.32
C PRO A 190 1.54 15.73 7.19
N LEU A 191 1.80 14.50 6.73
CA LEU A 191 1.51 13.29 7.50
C LEU A 191 2.30 13.39 8.79
N GLY A 192 1.62 13.31 9.92
CA GLY A 192 2.25 13.38 11.24
C GLY A 192 2.52 14.79 11.78
N TYR A 193 2.00 15.85 11.16
CA TYR A 193 1.88 17.14 11.85
C TYR A 193 0.65 17.11 12.76
N SER A 194 0.70 17.85 13.88
CA SER A 194 -0.33 17.85 14.94
C SER A 194 -1.70 18.43 14.55
N ALA A 195 -2.02 18.49 13.26
CA ALA A 195 -3.25 19.03 12.71
C ALA A 195 -3.88 17.98 11.81
N CYS A 196 -5.16 17.67 12.02
CA CYS A 196 -5.88 16.75 11.16
C CYS A 196 -6.21 17.41 9.82
N HIS A 197 -5.84 16.74 8.73
CA HIS A 197 -6.20 17.11 7.37
C HIS A 197 -7.36 16.25 6.90
N SER A 198 -8.52 16.87 6.63
CA SER A 198 -9.74 16.15 6.19
C SER A 198 -9.52 15.32 4.92
N ALA A 199 -8.68 15.82 4.00
CA ALA A 199 -8.28 15.11 2.78
C ALA A 199 -7.56 13.78 3.05
N PHE A 200 -6.95 13.60 4.22
CA PHE A 200 -6.20 12.39 4.59
C PHE A 200 -6.84 11.64 5.77
N SER A 201 -8.07 12.00 6.17
CA SER A 201 -8.79 11.40 7.30
C SER A 201 -9.54 10.10 6.94
N CYS A 202 -8.84 9.09 6.42
CA CYS A 202 -9.42 7.79 6.08
C CYS A 202 -8.46 6.63 6.41
N PRO A 203 -8.96 5.37 6.42
CA PRO A 203 -8.11 4.21 6.73
C PRO A 203 -6.90 4.06 5.81
N LEU A 204 -7.00 4.49 4.54
CA LEU A 204 -5.89 4.47 3.58
C LEU A 204 -4.68 5.27 4.08
N TRP A 205 -4.92 6.39 4.76
CA TRP A 205 -3.89 7.28 5.30
C TRP A 205 -3.68 7.10 6.81
N ASN A 206 -4.17 5.99 7.38
CA ASN A 206 -4.22 5.76 8.82
C ASN A 206 -4.79 6.99 9.58
N PHE A 207 -5.82 7.63 9.01
CA PHE A 207 -6.41 8.86 9.52
C PHE A 207 -5.35 9.95 9.74
N ASP A 208 -4.71 10.36 8.64
CA ASP A 208 -3.63 11.36 8.64
C ASP A 208 -2.48 10.98 9.59
N ALA A 209 -1.98 9.76 9.46
CA ALA A 209 -0.97 9.17 10.35
C ALA A 209 -1.35 9.23 11.84
N GLY A 210 -2.65 9.14 12.15
CA GLY A 210 -3.20 9.24 13.50
C GLY A 210 -3.37 10.68 14.01
N ALA A 211 -3.11 11.70 13.19
CA ALA A 211 -3.45 13.09 13.50
C ALA A 211 -4.98 13.32 13.44
N CYS A 212 -5.69 12.53 12.63
CA CYS A 212 -7.14 12.45 12.65
C CYS A 212 -7.61 11.24 13.49
N PRO A 213 -8.71 11.38 14.24
CA PRO A 213 -9.26 10.29 15.04
C PRO A 213 -9.81 9.17 14.16
N SER A 214 -9.44 7.91 14.48
CA SER A 214 -9.82 6.71 13.72
C SER A 214 -11.29 6.32 13.82
N PHE A 215 -11.97 6.84 14.84
CA PHE A 215 -13.41 6.88 14.99
C PHE A 215 -13.74 8.09 15.83
N CYS A 216 -14.56 9.00 15.31
CA CYS A 216 -15.20 9.97 16.16
C CYS A 216 -16.27 9.26 16.98
N SER A 217 -16.00 9.01 18.27
CA SER A 217 -17.00 8.45 19.19
C SER A 217 -17.95 9.53 19.73
N PHE A 218 -18.31 10.53 18.93
CA PHE A 218 -19.18 11.61 19.38
C PHE A 218 -20.65 11.27 19.15
N HIS A 219 -21.50 11.78 20.03
CA HIS A 219 -22.91 11.90 19.77
C HIS A 219 -23.15 13.20 19.01
N CYS A 220 -23.86 13.15 17.89
CA CYS A 220 -24.18 14.37 17.14
C CYS A 220 -24.79 15.43 18.07
N GLY A 221 -24.18 16.62 18.12
CA GLY A 221 -24.49 17.69 19.07
C GLY A 221 -23.63 17.75 20.35
N ASP A 222 -22.79 16.76 20.63
CA ASP A 222 -21.91 16.67 21.82
C ASP A 222 -20.50 17.19 21.49
N GLY A 223 -20.40 18.49 21.21
CA GLY A 223 -19.15 19.14 20.79
C GLY A 223 -18.05 19.10 21.84
N ASN A 224 -18.40 19.05 23.12
CA ASN A 224 -17.39 18.96 24.19
C ASN A 224 -17.04 17.51 24.59
N ASN A 225 -17.63 16.52 23.90
CA ASN A 225 -17.42 15.09 24.13
C ASN A 225 -17.65 14.66 25.59
N SER A 226 -18.70 15.21 26.22
CA SER A 226 -19.09 14.87 27.59
C SER A 226 -19.94 13.60 27.68
N GLY A 227 -20.41 13.10 26.54
CA GLY A 227 -21.36 12.00 26.41
C GLY A 227 -22.82 12.45 26.42
N SER A 228 -23.11 13.74 26.31
CA SER A 228 -24.48 14.28 26.30
C SER A 228 -24.60 15.58 25.52
N VAL A 229 -25.69 15.73 24.77
CA VAL A 229 -26.04 16.98 24.08
C VAL A 229 -26.78 17.91 25.04
N ASP A 230 -26.12 18.98 25.49
CA ASP A 230 -26.69 19.95 26.43
C ASP A 230 -26.28 21.41 26.16
N ILE A 231 -26.53 22.29 27.13
CA ILE A 231 -26.28 23.73 26.98
C ILE A 231 -24.77 24.07 26.92
N ALA A 232 -23.90 23.20 27.41
CA ALA A 232 -22.46 23.35 27.36
C ALA A 232 -21.97 23.27 25.91
N ASP A 233 -22.52 22.38 25.08
CA ASP A 233 -22.19 22.27 23.65
C ASP A 233 -22.57 23.54 22.88
N ARG A 234 -23.75 24.10 23.20
CA ARG A 234 -24.19 25.38 22.64
C ARG A 234 -23.33 26.55 23.06
N THR A 235 -22.80 26.50 24.27
CA THR A 235 -21.91 27.54 24.79
C THR A 235 -20.57 27.47 24.08
N LEU A 236 -20.04 26.26 23.88
CA LEU A 236 -18.82 25.99 23.13
C LEU A 236 -18.92 26.48 21.67
N LEU A 237 -19.97 26.09 20.94
CA LEU A 237 -20.24 26.62 19.60
C LEU A 237 -20.37 28.15 19.59
N GLY A 238 -20.98 28.73 20.63
CA GLY A 238 -21.10 30.17 20.79
C GLY A 238 -19.74 30.89 20.91
N VAL A 239 -18.72 30.25 21.48
CA VAL A 239 -17.36 30.81 21.55
C VAL A 239 -16.75 30.88 20.15
N TYR A 240 -16.77 29.78 19.39
CA TYR A 240 -16.26 29.72 18.01
C TYR A 240 -16.91 30.77 17.10
N LEU A 241 -18.25 30.87 17.14
CA LEU A 241 -18.98 31.86 16.34
C LEU A 241 -18.67 33.31 16.74
N THR A 242 -18.29 33.56 18.00
CA THR A 242 -17.96 34.91 18.49
C THR A 242 -16.54 35.31 18.11
N ASP A 243 -15.61 34.36 18.21
CA ASP A 243 -14.19 34.60 17.94
C ASP A 243 -13.87 34.52 16.44
N GLY A 244 -14.77 33.92 15.64
CA GLY A 244 -14.58 33.72 14.20
C GLY A 244 -13.60 32.59 13.89
N ASP A 245 -13.37 31.73 14.86
CA ASP A 245 -12.49 30.57 14.78
C ASP A 245 -13.33 29.29 14.59
N VAL A 246 -12.67 28.20 14.21
CA VAL A 246 -13.25 26.86 14.17
C VAL A 246 -12.48 25.93 15.12
N PRO A 247 -13.13 24.90 15.68
CA PRO A 247 -12.44 23.87 16.44
C PRO A 247 -11.23 23.32 15.70
N THR A 248 -10.13 23.14 16.43
CA THR A 248 -8.93 22.46 15.89
C THR A 248 -9.11 20.94 15.90
N ASP A 249 -10.03 20.43 16.70
CA ASP A 249 -10.43 19.02 16.71
C ASP A 249 -11.58 18.82 15.68
N PRO A 250 -11.37 18.02 14.62
CA PRO A 250 -12.40 17.72 13.63
C PRO A 250 -13.64 17.03 14.20
N CYS A 251 -13.49 16.21 15.25
CA CYS A 251 -14.65 15.59 15.89
C CYS A 251 -15.51 16.62 16.59
N GLU A 252 -14.91 17.64 17.20
CA GLU A 252 -15.63 18.76 17.80
C GLU A 252 -16.32 19.60 16.72
N PHE A 253 -15.64 19.85 15.59
CA PHE A 253 -16.24 20.52 14.44
C PHE A 253 -17.49 19.78 13.95
N TRP A 254 -17.38 18.49 13.64
CA TRP A 254 -18.49 17.70 13.11
C TRP A 254 -19.59 17.43 14.14
N ALA A 255 -19.27 17.35 15.43
CA ALA A 255 -20.28 17.26 16.47
C ALA A 255 -21.08 18.57 16.63
N LEU A 256 -20.50 19.71 16.23
CA LEU A 256 -21.11 21.04 16.31
C LEU A 256 -21.76 21.52 15.01
N ASP A 257 -21.37 20.95 13.86
CA ASP A 257 -22.05 21.10 12.56
C ASP A 257 -23.26 20.16 12.55
N VAL A 258 -24.38 20.65 13.06
CA VAL A 258 -25.54 19.81 13.39
C VAL A 258 -26.62 19.80 12.33
N ASP A 259 -26.47 20.56 11.25
CA ASP A 259 -27.20 20.34 9.99
C ASP A 259 -26.38 19.65 8.89
N GLY A 260 -25.07 19.51 9.10
CA GLY A 260 -24.19 18.71 8.25
C GLY A 260 -23.87 19.43 6.94
N ASP A 261 -23.92 20.76 6.94
CA ASP A 261 -23.66 21.58 5.76
C ASP A 261 -22.17 21.89 5.53
N GLY A 262 -21.32 21.44 6.45
CA GLY A 262 -19.87 21.61 6.41
C GLY A 262 -19.40 22.95 6.98
N SER A 263 -20.25 23.69 7.69
CA SER A 263 -19.90 24.99 8.27
C SER A 263 -20.50 25.21 9.65
N LEU A 264 -19.73 25.82 10.56
CA LEU A 264 -20.26 26.28 11.85
C LEU A 264 -20.88 27.67 11.68
N ALA A 265 -22.20 27.73 11.84
CA ALA A 265 -22.98 28.94 11.63
C ALA A 265 -24.03 29.15 12.74
N PRO A 266 -24.68 30.33 12.79
CA PRO A 266 -25.78 30.57 13.73
C PRO A 266 -26.97 29.61 13.57
N VAL A 267 -27.08 28.92 12.42
CA VAL A 267 -28.10 27.90 12.16
C VAL A 267 -27.86 26.66 13.02
N ASP A 268 -26.61 26.20 13.16
CA ASP A 268 -26.22 25.11 14.05
C ASP A 268 -26.57 25.41 15.49
N GLN A 269 -26.28 26.63 15.93
CA GLN A 269 -26.56 27.06 17.29
C GLN A 269 -28.08 27.05 17.56
N LEU A 270 -28.90 27.39 16.57
CA LEU A 270 -30.35 27.35 16.69
C LEU A 270 -30.87 25.91 16.74
N LEU A 271 -30.34 25.02 15.90
CA LEU A 271 -30.72 23.60 15.88
C LEU A 271 -30.34 22.90 17.17
N LEU A 272 -29.13 23.15 17.68
CA LEU A 272 -28.64 22.58 18.92
C LEU A 272 -29.49 23.03 20.12
N VAL A 273 -29.84 24.32 20.23
CA VAL A 273 -30.78 24.80 21.27
C VAL A 273 -32.14 24.14 21.12
N THR A 274 -32.64 23.99 19.90
CA THR A 274 -33.95 23.40 19.66
C THR A 274 -33.97 21.93 20.06
N HIS A 275 -32.92 21.16 19.76
CA HIS A 275 -32.75 19.78 20.18
C HIS A 275 -32.67 19.63 21.71
N VAL A 276 -31.92 20.50 22.39
CA VAL A 276 -31.83 20.50 23.87
C VAL A 276 -33.19 20.77 24.52
N LEU A 277 -34.04 21.57 23.88
CA LEU A 277 -35.39 21.88 24.36
C LEU A 277 -36.44 20.83 23.96
N ASP A 278 -36.24 20.16 22.83
CA ASP A 278 -37.10 19.14 22.24
C ASP A 278 -36.25 18.10 21.50
N SER A 279 -35.96 16.99 22.17
CA SER A 279 -35.14 15.91 21.63
C SER A 279 -35.78 15.16 20.45
N THR A 280 -36.98 15.55 20.01
CA THR A 280 -37.60 15.03 18.77
C THR A 280 -37.08 15.74 17.52
N VAL A 281 -36.43 16.90 17.67
CA VAL A 281 -35.71 17.56 16.58
C VAL A 281 -34.43 16.79 16.33
N ALA A 282 -34.37 16.08 15.21
CA ALA A 282 -33.17 15.35 14.83
C ALA A 282 -32.05 16.34 14.50
N LEU A 283 -30.85 16.05 15.01
CA LEU A 283 -29.62 16.65 14.53
C LEU A 283 -29.10 15.77 13.40
N ASN A 284 -28.51 16.40 12.40
CA ASN A 284 -27.95 15.73 11.24
C ASN A 284 -26.51 16.20 11.09
N CYS A 285 -25.66 15.74 12.00
CA CYS A 285 -24.23 15.91 11.79
C CYS A 285 -23.84 15.09 10.57
N ALA A 286 -22.87 15.56 9.80
CA ALA A 286 -22.35 14.82 8.66
C ALA A 286 -21.87 13.43 9.15
N GLU A 287 -22.70 12.41 8.95
CA GLU A 287 -22.42 11.00 9.25
C GLU A 287 -21.71 10.32 8.08
N GLU A 288 -21.22 11.06 7.08
CA GLU A 288 -20.59 10.44 5.92
C GLU A 288 -19.18 9.93 6.29
N ASP A 289 -19.17 8.72 6.85
CA ASP A 289 -18.23 7.69 6.42
C ASP A 289 -18.23 7.71 4.87
N PRO A 290 -17.10 8.03 4.21
CA PRO A 290 -17.01 8.06 2.75
C PRO A 290 -17.27 6.70 2.08
N ARG A 291 -17.63 5.65 2.84
CA ARG A 291 -17.91 4.29 2.32
C ARG A 291 -19.39 3.90 2.26
N SER A 292 -20.36 4.74 2.63
CA SER A 292 -21.78 4.30 2.67
C SER A 292 -22.58 4.49 1.36
N SER A 293 -21.99 4.97 0.28
CA SER A 293 -22.68 5.13 -1.02
C SER A 293 -22.48 3.98 -2.02
N ILE A 294 -21.86 2.86 -1.62
CA ILE A 294 -21.79 1.63 -2.43
C ILE A 294 -22.95 0.66 -2.10
N ASP A 295 -23.88 0.61 -3.06
CA ASP A 295 -24.89 -0.41 -3.38
C ASP A 295 -26.15 -0.59 -2.52
N LEU A 296 -27.29 -0.10 -3.06
CA LEU A 296 -28.51 -0.93 -3.18
C LEU A 296 -29.36 -0.56 -4.42
N VAL A 297 -29.21 -1.42 -5.44
CA VAL A 297 -30.21 -1.87 -6.44
C VAL A 297 -30.44 -1.00 -7.69
N VAL A 298 -29.71 -1.38 -8.74
CA VAL A 298 -30.12 -1.33 -10.14
C VAL A 298 -31.48 -2.02 -10.33
N GLY A 299 -32.48 -1.27 -10.79
CA GLY A 299 -33.65 -1.78 -11.51
C GLY A 299 -33.71 -1.11 -12.88
N PRO A 300 -33.97 -1.85 -13.99
CA PRO A 300 -33.84 -1.30 -15.33
C PRO A 300 -34.91 -0.24 -15.63
N PRO A 301 -34.59 0.80 -16.44
CA PRO A 301 -35.59 1.75 -16.88
C PRO A 301 -36.52 1.06 -17.88
N VAL A 302 -37.75 0.79 -17.47
CA VAL A 302 -38.81 0.32 -18.36
C VAL A 302 -39.32 1.52 -19.17
N GLY A 303 -39.02 1.51 -20.47
CA GLY A 303 -39.94 1.96 -21.51
C GLY A 303 -40.04 3.47 -21.75
N GLY A 304 -39.35 3.92 -22.79
CA GLY A 304 -39.64 5.18 -23.46
C GLY A 304 -41.07 5.25 -23.99
N GLY A 305 -41.66 6.43 -23.88
CA GLY A 305 -42.93 6.79 -24.47
C GLY A 305 -42.97 8.29 -24.73
N SER A 306 -42.31 8.72 -25.82
CA SER A 306 -42.62 9.99 -26.48
C SER A 306 -43.34 9.65 -27.78
N LEU A 307 -44.63 10.00 -27.85
CA LEU A 307 -45.36 10.13 -29.11
C LEU A 307 -46.39 11.25 -28.93
N LEU A 308 -45.95 12.45 -29.34
CA LEU A 308 -46.64 13.45 -30.15
C LEU A 308 -48.17 13.65 -29.98
N ASP A 309 -48.47 14.90 -29.65
CA ASP A 309 -49.67 15.70 -29.96
C ASP A 309 -50.44 15.29 -31.23
N PRO A 310 -51.76 15.59 -31.26
CA PRO A 310 -52.19 16.87 -31.81
C PRO A 310 -53.12 17.71 -30.93
#